data_AF-A0A4Z1L0Q5-F1
#
_entry.id   AF-A0A4Z1L0Q5-F1
#
_cell.length_a   1.000
_cell.length_b   1.000
_cell.length_c   1.000
_cell.angle_alpha   90.00
_cell.angle_beta   90.00
_cell.angle_gamma   90.00
#
_symmetry.space_group_name_H-M   'P 1'
#
loop_
_entity.id
_entity.type
_entity.pdbx_description
1 polymer ?
#
loop_
_entity_poly.entity_id
_entity_poly.type
_entity_poly.pdbx_seq_one_letter_code
_entity_poly.pdbx_strand_id
1 'polypeptide(L)'
;MYSYIENEIREVSRINLLSDQQVFDELKDAMTGRRYSWYTVAYGLQVQYRRRQLRLQHFEPENLVYEWNVLCDERLDWKYRGHPSFMSVKFNRACLVNLKVIPIRAGFGSKAKQVTENNIDGCILFPINMVLTVGKPDYTMCDGRFGESENSNARLRWGYFYHEGPEFRVDYIHERVEY
;
A
#
# COMPACT_ATOMS: atom_id res chain seq x y z
N MET A 1 -12.27 -7.42 20.09
CA MET A 1 -11.18 -6.48 19.74
C MET A 1 -9.80 -7.16 19.63
N TYR A 2 -9.61 -8.39 20.14
CA TYR A 2 -8.33 -9.13 20.09
C TYR A 2 -7.96 -9.77 18.72
N SER A 3 -8.91 -9.93 17.82
CA SER A 3 -8.74 -10.76 16.61
C SER A 3 -7.76 -10.21 15.56
N TYR A 4 -7.56 -8.89 15.44
CA TYR A 4 -6.68 -8.34 14.40
C TYR A 4 -5.20 -8.36 14.81
N ILE A 5 -4.89 -8.16 16.09
CA ILE A 5 -3.53 -8.21 16.63
C ILE A 5 -2.95 -9.62 16.47
N GLU A 6 -3.74 -10.65 16.80
CA GLU A 6 -3.32 -12.04 16.62
C GLU A 6 -3.05 -12.39 15.15
N ASN A 7 -3.88 -11.88 14.23
CA ASN A 7 -3.68 -12.10 12.80
C ASN A 7 -2.43 -11.37 12.28
N GLU A 8 -2.17 -10.15 12.76
CA GLU A 8 -0.96 -9.41 12.43
C GLU A 8 0.28 -10.14 12.93
N ILE A 9 0.32 -10.53 14.21
CA ILE A 9 1.45 -11.27 14.80
C ILE A 9 1.71 -12.55 14.00
N ARG A 10 0.65 -13.30 13.66
CA ARG A 10 0.78 -14.53 12.87
C ARG A 10 1.40 -14.26 11.50
N GLU A 11 0.95 -13.22 10.79
CA GLU A 11 1.50 -12.88 9.46
C GLU A 11 2.94 -12.41 9.54
N VAL A 12 3.28 -11.56 10.51
CA VAL A 12 4.66 -11.10 10.73
C VAL A 12 5.57 -12.28 11.04
N SER A 13 5.16 -13.18 11.96
CA SER A 13 5.93 -14.39 12.28
C SER A 13 6.09 -15.31 11.07
N ARG A 14 5.03 -15.52 10.28
CA ARG A 14 5.09 -16.32 9.04
C ARG A 14 6.12 -15.75 8.08
N ILE A 15 6.06 -14.44 7.83
CA ILE A 15 6.98 -13.77 6.90
C ILE A 15 8.42 -13.84 7.42
N ASN A 16 8.65 -13.67 8.72
CA ASN A 16 9.99 -13.77 9.31
C ASN A 16 10.61 -15.18 9.21
N LEU A 17 9.80 -16.23 9.07
CA LEU A 17 10.27 -17.60 8.85
C LEU A 17 10.55 -17.93 7.38
N LEU A 18 10.16 -17.07 6.43
CA LEU A 18 10.45 -17.28 5.02
C LEU A 18 11.95 -17.12 4.73
N SER A 19 12.47 -17.91 3.80
CA SER A 19 13.78 -17.67 3.18
C SER A 19 13.74 -16.39 2.33
N ASP A 20 14.91 -15.81 2.06
CA ASP A 20 15.00 -14.55 1.31
C ASP A 20 14.47 -14.67 -0.11
N GLN A 21 14.67 -15.83 -0.75
CA GLN A 21 14.10 -16.13 -2.06
C GLN A 21 12.56 -16.16 -2.02
N GLN A 22 11.99 -16.80 -0.99
CA GLN A 22 10.53 -16.84 -0.82
C GLN A 22 9.95 -15.44 -0.55
N VAL A 23 10.64 -14.61 0.24
CA VAL A 23 10.24 -13.21 0.45
C VAL A 23 10.23 -12.46 -0.87
N PHE A 24 11.29 -12.60 -1.68
CA PHE A 24 11.38 -11.93 -2.97
C PHE A 24 10.29 -12.39 -3.94
N ASP A 25 10.02 -13.69 -4.02
CA ASP A 25 8.99 -14.23 -4.92
C ASP A 25 7.58 -13.78 -4.50
N GLU A 26 7.25 -13.84 -3.20
CA GLU A 26 5.97 -13.33 -2.68
C GLU A 26 5.82 -11.82 -2.89
N LEU A 27 6.89 -11.05 -2.68
CA LEU A 27 6.91 -9.61 -2.89
C LEU A 27 6.68 -9.28 -4.37
N LYS A 28 7.38 -9.96 -5.28
CA LYS A 28 7.21 -9.80 -6.73
C LYS A 28 5.78 -10.11 -7.17
N ASP A 29 5.21 -11.21 -6.69
CA ASP A 29 3.82 -11.58 -6.99
C ASP A 29 2.83 -10.51 -6.49
N ALA A 30 3.10 -9.90 -5.33
CA ALA A 30 2.28 -8.82 -4.81
C ALA A 30 2.44 -7.53 -5.63
N MET A 31 3.68 -7.08 -5.90
CA MET A 31 3.97 -5.83 -6.61
C MET A 31 3.45 -5.85 -8.06
N THR A 32 3.54 -7.01 -8.73
CA THR A 32 2.99 -7.22 -10.08
C THR A 32 1.47 -7.41 -10.10
N GLY A 33 0.82 -7.48 -8.93
CA GLY A 33 -0.63 -7.63 -8.81
C GLY A 33 -1.14 -9.03 -9.13
N ARG A 34 -0.31 -10.09 -9.04
CA ARG A 34 -0.78 -11.48 -9.25
C ARG A 34 -1.53 -12.03 -8.04
N ARG A 35 -1.01 -11.77 -6.84
CA ARG A 35 -1.54 -12.32 -5.57
C ARG A 35 -1.93 -11.25 -4.56
N TYR A 36 -2.15 -10.02 -5.03
CA TYR A 36 -2.49 -8.89 -4.17
C TYR A 36 -3.46 -7.94 -4.87
N SER A 37 -4.55 -7.62 -4.19
CA SER A 37 -5.64 -6.76 -4.69
C SER A 37 -5.39 -5.30 -4.33
N TRP A 38 -4.43 -4.69 -5.03
CA TRP A 38 -4.03 -3.31 -4.79
C TRP A 38 -5.19 -2.31 -4.83
N TYR A 39 -6.11 -2.46 -5.79
CA TYR A 39 -7.24 -1.55 -5.91
C TYR A 39 -8.19 -1.71 -4.73
N THR A 40 -8.58 -2.94 -4.42
CA THR A 40 -9.49 -3.22 -3.32
C THR A 40 -8.92 -2.74 -1.98
N VAL A 41 -7.62 -2.89 -1.77
CA VAL A 41 -6.93 -2.35 -0.57
C VAL A 41 -6.94 -0.83 -0.57
N ALA A 42 -6.55 -0.17 -1.67
CA ALA A 42 -6.56 1.29 -1.76
C ALA A 42 -7.96 1.87 -1.48
N TYR A 43 -8.99 1.30 -2.11
CA TYR A 43 -10.37 1.71 -1.91
C TYR A 43 -10.81 1.54 -0.45
N GLY A 44 -10.52 0.39 0.16
CA GLY A 44 -10.88 0.14 1.55
C GLY A 44 -10.19 1.12 2.50
N LEU A 45 -8.89 1.41 2.29
CA LEU A 45 -8.17 2.42 3.08
C LEU A 45 -8.83 3.81 2.94
N GLN A 46 -9.24 4.20 1.73
CA GLN A 46 -9.95 5.47 1.52
C GLN A 46 -11.30 5.51 2.25
N VAL A 47 -12.06 4.41 2.24
CA VAL A 47 -13.32 4.31 3.00
C VAL A 47 -13.08 4.49 4.49
N GLN A 48 -12.05 3.84 5.04
CA GLN A 48 -11.72 3.94 6.47
C GLN A 48 -11.23 5.34 6.85
N TYR A 49 -10.47 5.98 5.97
CA TYR A 49 -10.09 7.38 6.12
C TYR A 49 -11.32 8.31 6.12
N ARG A 50 -12.25 8.18 5.16
CA ARG A 50 -13.50 8.97 5.12
C ARG A 50 -14.35 8.79 6.36
N ARG A 51 -14.33 7.60 6.95
CA ARG A 51 -15.00 7.28 8.23
C ARG A 51 -14.26 7.80 9.46
N ARG A 52 -13.14 8.52 9.27
CA ARG A 52 -12.25 9.02 10.34
C ARG A 52 -11.66 7.91 11.22
N GLN A 53 -11.61 6.69 10.69
CA GLN A 53 -11.01 5.52 11.36
C GLN A 53 -9.51 5.40 11.07
N LEU A 54 -9.03 6.05 9.99
CA LEU A 54 -7.62 6.32 9.76
C LEU A 54 -7.34 7.80 9.94
N ARG A 55 -6.20 8.13 10.56
CA ARG A 55 -5.75 9.51 10.73
C ARG A 55 -4.60 9.79 9.76
N LEU A 56 -4.60 10.97 9.16
CA LEU A 56 -3.41 11.50 8.48
C LEU A 56 -2.52 12.16 9.53
N GLN A 57 -1.70 11.37 10.24
CA GLN A 57 -0.66 11.91 11.11
C GLN A 57 0.64 11.96 10.31
N HIS A 58 0.94 13.13 9.75
CA HIS A 58 2.05 13.30 8.83
C HIS A 58 3.39 12.82 9.45
N PHE A 59 4.11 11.97 8.72
CA PHE A 59 5.51 11.55 9.00
C PHE A 59 5.81 10.80 10.30
N GLU A 60 4.83 10.13 10.92
CA GLU A 60 5.11 9.25 12.05
C GLU A 60 5.29 7.78 11.59
N PRO A 61 6.32 7.06 12.09
CA PRO A 61 6.40 5.62 11.93
C PRO A 61 5.10 4.97 12.41
N GLU A 62 4.70 3.87 11.75
CA GLU A 62 3.43 3.16 12.01
C GLU A 62 2.15 3.84 11.50
N ASN A 63 2.25 5.06 10.94
CA ASN A 63 1.13 5.62 10.19
C ASN A 63 0.85 4.78 8.94
N LEU A 64 -0.24 4.01 8.99
CA LEU A 64 -0.73 3.15 7.91
C LEU A 64 -0.81 3.83 6.56
N VAL A 65 -1.22 5.10 6.55
CA VAL A 65 -1.39 5.87 5.33
C VAL A 65 -0.05 6.26 4.71
N TYR A 66 0.93 6.56 5.56
CA TYR A 66 2.30 6.84 5.11
C TYR A 66 2.96 5.56 4.57
N GLU A 67 2.90 4.47 5.33
CA GLU A 67 3.46 3.16 4.93
C GLU A 67 2.83 2.68 3.62
N TRP A 68 1.53 2.91 3.41
CA TRP A 68 0.85 2.59 2.16
C TRP A 68 1.38 3.42 0.97
N ASN A 69 1.64 4.71 1.15
CA ASN A 69 2.22 5.52 0.08
C ASN A 69 3.65 5.07 -0.28
N VAL A 70 4.43 4.63 0.70
CA VAL A 70 5.78 4.09 0.45
C VAL A 70 5.66 2.83 -0.42
N LEU A 71 4.71 1.94 -0.12
CA LEU A 71 4.44 0.77 -0.95
C LEU A 71 3.97 1.13 -2.36
N CYS A 72 3.24 2.24 -2.53
CA CYS A 72 2.87 2.73 -3.85
C CYS A 72 4.09 3.20 -4.65
N ASP A 73 5.04 3.89 -4.01
CA ASP A 73 6.30 4.31 -4.64
C ASP A 73 7.15 3.10 -5.03
N GLU A 74 7.32 2.15 -4.12
CA GLU A 74 8.03 0.90 -4.38
C GLU A 74 7.40 0.14 -5.57
N ARG A 75 6.06 0.02 -5.60
CA ARG A 75 5.37 -0.61 -6.73
C ARG A 75 5.62 0.10 -8.06
N LEU A 76 5.74 1.43 -8.05
CA LEU A 76 6.12 2.18 -9.25
C LEU A 76 7.52 1.82 -9.71
N ASP A 77 8.49 1.74 -8.79
CA ASP A 77 9.84 1.30 -9.13
C ASP A 77 9.86 -0.12 -9.70
N TRP A 78 9.08 -1.06 -9.13
CA TRP A 78 8.89 -2.39 -9.73
C TRP A 78 8.31 -2.34 -11.14
N LYS A 79 7.36 -1.44 -11.41
CA LYS A 79 6.76 -1.30 -12.74
C LYS A 79 7.76 -0.75 -13.76
N TYR A 80 8.59 0.22 -13.38
CA TYR A 80 9.54 0.88 -14.28
C TYR A 80 10.85 0.11 -14.44
N ARG A 81 11.36 -0.49 -13.37
CA ARG A 81 12.68 -1.14 -13.33
C ARG A 81 12.60 -2.67 -13.34
N GLY A 82 11.45 -3.25 -12.96
CA GLY A 82 11.26 -4.70 -12.88
C GLY A 82 11.81 -5.34 -11.61
N HIS A 83 12.32 -4.55 -10.66
CA HIS A 83 12.95 -4.99 -9.42
C HIS A 83 12.74 -3.97 -8.29
N PRO A 84 13.04 -4.32 -7.02
CA PRO A 84 12.87 -3.41 -5.90
C PRO A 84 13.77 -2.17 -5.99
N SER A 85 13.38 -1.09 -5.31
CA SER A 85 14.21 0.12 -5.21
C SER A 85 15.54 -0.15 -4.52
N PHE A 86 15.54 -1.05 -3.52
CA PHE A 86 16.73 -1.52 -2.82
C PHE A 86 16.85 -3.05 -2.87
N MET A 87 18.03 -3.57 -3.22
CA MET A 87 18.32 -5.01 -3.21
C MET A 87 18.57 -5.58 -1.80
N SER A 88 18.07 -4.91 -0.76
CA SER A 88 18.20 -5.34 0.63
C SER A 88 17.15 -6.39 0.99
N VAL A 89 17.59 -7.48 1.61
CA VAL A 89 16.71 -8.52 2.17
C VAL A 89 15.81 -7.94 3.27
N LYS A 90 16.35 -7.10 4.15
CA LYS A 90 15.58 -6.51 5.25
C LYS A 90 14.49 -5.57 4.72
N PHE A 91 14.84 -4.75 3.73
CA PHE A 91 13.91 -3.85 3.05
C PHE A 91 12.79 -4.62 2.35
N ASN A 92 13.14 -5.64 1.56
CA ASN A 92 12.16 -6.46 0.85
C ASN A 92 11.20 -7.16 1.83
N ARG A 93 11.72 -7.67 2.95
CA ARG A 93 10.91 -8.29 4.00
C ARG A 93 10.00 -7.26 4.67
N ALA A 94 10.48 -6.05 4.96
CA ALA A 94 9.68 -4.97 5.53
C ALA A 94 8.54 -4.55 4.58
N CYS A 95 8.81 -4.42 3.28
CA CYS A 95 7.79 -4.14 2.28
C CYS A 95 6.72 -5.25 2.23
N LEU A 96 7.15 -6.52 2.26
CA LEU A 96 6.22 -7.66 2.28
C LEU A 96 5.36 -7.68 3.56
N VAL A 97 5.96 -7.42 4.74
CA VAL A 97 5.22 -7.29 6.00
C VAL A 97 4.16 -6.20 5.89
N ASN A 98 4.55 -5.00 5.45
CA ASN A 98 3.63 -3.89 5.31
C ASN A 98 2.46 -4.22 4.36
N LEU A 99 2.73 -4.85 3.22
CA LEU A 99 1.70 -5.29 2.28
C LEU A 99 0.65 -6.18 2.95
N LYS A 100 1.08 -7.14 3.77
CA LYS A 100 0.18 -8.12 4.40
C LYS A 100 -0.52 -7.56 5.64
N VAL A 101 0.13 -6.65 6.37
CA VAL A 101 -0.36 -6.13 7.65
C VAL A 101 -1.27 -4.91 7.50
N ILE A 102 -1.03 -4.02 6.52
CA ILE A 102 -1.84 -2.80 6.35
C ILE A 102 -3.35 -3.10 6.23
N PRO A 103 -3.81 -4.07 5.42
CA PRO A 103 -5.24 -4.40 5.36
C PRO A 103 -5.81 -4.92 6.69
N ILE A 104 -5.00 -5.65 7.47
CA ILE A 104 -5.38 -6.14 8.80
C ILE A 104 -5.57 -4.96 9.76
N ARG A 105 -4.56 -4.09 9.86
CA ARG A 105 -4.57 -2.90 10.73
C ARG A 105 -5.64 -1.88 10.33
N ALA A 106 -5.95 -1.78 9.04
CA ALA A 106 -7.05 -0.95 8.54
C ALA A 106 -8.44 -1.53 8.80
N GLY A 107 -8.55 -2.70 9.43
CA GLY A 107 -9.82 -3.27 9.87
C GLY A 107 -10.63 -3.94 8.76
N PHE A 108 -9.97 -4.53 7.76
CA PHE A 108 -10.65 -5.27 6.69
C PHE A 108 -11.25 -6.61 7.18
N GLY A 109 -10.91 -7.02 8.41
CA GLY A 109 -11.43 -8.25 9.03
C GLY A 109 -11.03 -9.50 8.24
N SER A 110 -11.94 -10.45 8.09
CA SER A 110 -11.71 -11.68 7.32
C SER A 110 -11.39 -11.44 5.84
N LYS A 111 -11.80 -10.28 5.28
CA LYS A 111 -11.47 -9.90 3.91
C LYS A 111 -10.00 -9.53 3.72
N ALA A 112 -9.27 -9.19 4.80
CA ALA A 112 -7.85 -8.85 4.73
C ALA A 112 -7.05 -9.96 4.06
N LYS A 113 -7.24 -11.22 4.49
CA LYS A 113 -6.56 -12.38 3.92
C LYS A 113 -6.90 -12.58 2.43
N GLN A 114 -8.18 -12.40 2.08
CA GLN A 114 -8.63 -12.56 0.69
C GLN A 114 -7.94 -11.57 -0.24
N VAL A 115 -7.85 -10.29 0.15
CA VAL A 115 -7.26 -9.23 -0.68
C VAL A 115 -5.72 -9.27 -0.70
N THR A 116 -5.09 -9.87 0.31
CA THR A 116 -3.63 -9.99 0.39
C THR A 116 -3.06 -11.26 -0.23
N GLU A 117 -3.88 -12.31 -0.43
CA GLU A 117 -3.45 -13.59 -1.02
C GLU A 117 -3.95 -13.81 -2.44
N ASN A 118 -5.03 -13.12 -2.84
CA ASN A 118 -5.62 -13.25 -4.16
C ASN A 118 -5.74 -11.87 -4.79
N ASN A 119 -5.56 -11.81 -6.11
CA ASN A 119 -5.99 -10.65 -6.88
C ASN A 119 -7.47 -10.81 -7.27
N ILE A 120 -8.37 -10.24 -6.47
CA ILE A 120 -9.80 -10.16 -6.77
C ILE A 120 -10.15 -8.91 -7.58
N ASP A 121 -9.18 -8.03 -7.86
CA ASP A 121 -9.36 -6.88 -8.74
C ASP A 121 -9.63 -7.34 -10.18
N GLY A 122 -9.20 -8.55 -10.57
CA GLY A 122 -9.36 -9.11 -11.92
C GLY A 122 -10.81 -9.36 -12.37
N CYS A 123 -11.77 -9.43 -11.45
CA CYS A 123 -13.21 -9.49 -11.79
C CYS A 123 -13.80 -8.11 -12.10
N ILE A 124 -13.04 -7.04 -11.89
CA ILE A 124 -13.46 -5.69 -12.19
C ILE A 124 -12.63 -5.23 -13.40
N LEU A 125 -13.29 -4.88 -14.50
CA LEU A 125 -12.68 -4.36 -15.73
C LEU A 125 -11.99 -3.01 -15.47
N PHE A 126 -10.90 -3.00 -14.72
CA PHE A 126 -10.03 -1.85 -14.61
C PHE A 126 -8.88 -2.03 -15.59
N PRO A 127 -8.62 -1.05 -16.47
CA PRO A 127 -7.49 -1.12 -17.36
C PRO A 127 -6.22 -1.21 -16.52
N ILE A 128 -5.32 -2.10 -16.95
CA ILE A 128 -3.93 -2.28 -16.48
C ILE A 128 -3.15 -0.94 -16.42
N ASN A 129 -3.72 0.11 -17.01
CA ASN A 129 -3.35 1.53 -16.92
C ASN A 129 -3.92 2.27 -15.69
N MET A 130 -4.06 1.63 -14.53
CA MET A 130 -4.16 2.39 -13.27
C MET A 130 -2.85 3.14 -13.06
N VAL A 131 -2.88 4.43 -13.35
CA VAL A 131 -1.72 5.30 -13.27
C VAL A 131 -1.57 5.75 -11.82
N LEU A 132 -0.75 5.03 -11.05
CA LEU A 132 -0.07 5.61 -9.89
C LEU A 132 0.74 6.80 -10.42
N THR A 133 0.21 8.01 -10.30
CA THR A 133 0.90 9.25 -10.70
C THR A 133 1.06 10.12 -9.48
N VAL A 134 2.31 10.28 -9.05
CA VAL A 134 2.74 11.36 -8.19
C VAL A 134 2.69 12.67 -9.01
N GLY A 135 2.22 13.78 -8.44
CA GLY A 135 2.46 15.10 -9.01
C GLY A 135 1.33 15.82 -9.76
N LYS A 136 0.17 16.10 -9.15
CA LYS A 136 -0.63 17.33 -9.47
C LYS A 136 -1.40 17.87 -8.25
N PRO A 137 -1.04 19.07 -7.72
CA PRO A 137 -1.45 19.57 -6.39
C PRO A 137 -2.96 19.78 -6.23
N ASP A 138 -3.66 19.96 -7.36
CA ASP A 138 -5.11 20.19 -7.40
C ASP A 138 -5.98 18.97 -6.99
N TYR A 139 -5.36 17.81 -6.75
CA TYR A 139 -6.06 16.56 -6.42
C TYR A 139 -5.49 15.83 -5.21
N THR A 140 -4.52 16.45 -4.52
CA THR A 140 -4.24 16.12 -3.13
C THR A 140 -5.50 16.42 -2.33
N MET A 141 -5.81 15.66 -1.29
CA MET A 141 -6.89 15.99 -0.35
C MET A 141 -6.51 17.25 0.47
N CYS A 142 -6.34 18.38 -0.21
CA CYS A 142 -6.29 19.70 0.37
C CYS A 142 -7.74 20.17 0.49
N ASP A 143 -8.21 20.28 1.73
CA ASP A 143 -9.50 20.80 2.15
C ASP A 143 -10.75 20.06 1.66
N GLY A 144 -11.20 19.09 2.47
CA GLY A 144 -12.45 19.20 3.25
C GLY A 144 -13.79 19.52 2.56
N ARG A 145 -13.86 19.73 1.25
CA ARG A 145 -15.09 20.02 0.52
C ARG A 145 -15.06 19.26 -0.80
N PHE A 146 -15.90 18.23 -0.90
CA PHE A 146 -16.35 17.75 -2.20
C PHE A 146 -17.20 18.87 -2.81
N GLY A 147 -16.56 19.74 -3.59
CA GLY A 147 -17.26 20.60 -4.53
C GLY A 147 -17.77 19.72 -5.67
N GLU A 148 -19.08 19.70 -5.84
CA GLU A 148 -19.74 19.26 -7.06
C GLU A 148 -19.08 19.94 -8.26
N SER A 149 -18.26 19.20 -9.00
CA SER A 149 -17.82 19.61 -10.32
C SER A 149 -17.85 18.38 -11.20
N GLU A 150 -19.00 18.20 -11.82
CA GLU A 150 -19.21 17.35 -12.97
C GLU A 150 -18.31 17.82 -14.13
N ASN A 151 -17.82 16.85 -14.91
CA ASN A 151 -17.08 17.02 -16.17
C ASN A 151 -15.60 17.43 -16.10
N SER A 152 -14.73 16.42 -16.06
CA SER A 152 -14.09 15.87 -17.28
C SER A 152 -12.81 15.10 -16.92
N ASN A 153 -12.71 13.84 -17.35
CA ASN A 153 -11.45 13.08 -17.38
C ASN A 153 -10.65 12.99 -16.07
N ALA A 154 -11.33 12.93 -14.92
CA ALA A 154 -10.76 12.42 -13.70
C ALA A 154 -10.47 10.92 -13.88
N ARG A 155 -9.38 10.58 -14.57
CA ARG A 155 -8.69 9.31 -14.39
C ARG A 155 -8.43 9.22 -12.91
N LEU A 156 -9.29 8.51 -12.21
CA LEU A 156 -9.25 8.38 -10.76
C LEU A 156 -7.84 7.88 -10.42
N ARG A 157 -7.06 8.75 -9.77
CA ARG A 157 -5.66 8.48 -9.39
C ARG A 157 -5.72 7.74 -8.06
N TRP A 158 -5.90 6.42 -8.13
CA TRP A 158 -6.05 5.55 -6.96
C TRP A 158 -4.69 5.15 -6.39
N GLY A 159 -4.53 5.22 -5.07
CA GLY A 159 -3.36 4.69 -4.37
C GLY A 159 -2.78 5.64 -3.34
N TYR A 160 -2.47 6.87 -3.70
CA TYR A 160 -1.81 7.80 -2.78
C TYR A 160 -2.78 8.57 -1.89
N PHE A 161 -2.36 8.82 -0.65
CA PHE A 161 -3.03 9.75 0.28
C PHE A 161 -2.30 11.09 0.42
N TYR A 162 -1.00 11.13 0.08
CA TYR A 162 -0.16 12.31 0.09
C TYR A 162 0.41 12.46 -1.32
N HIS A 163 0.18 13.62 -1.92
CA HIS A 163 0.86 13.98 -3.17
C HIS A 163 2.27 14.45 -2.84
N GLU A 164 2.40 15.41 -1.93
CA GLU A 164 3.67 15.86 -1.38
C GLU A 164 4.02 14.96 -0.18
N GLY A 165 4.97 14.05 -0.41
CA GLY A 165 5.66 13.34 0.66
C GLY A 165 7.12 13.78 0.67
N PRO A 166 7.91 13.37 1.69
CA PRO A 166 9.34 13.57 1.61
C PRO A 166 9.83 12.87 0.34
N GLU A 167 10.73 13.49 -0.42
CA GLU A 167 11.31 12.91 -1.65
C GLU A 167 11.98 11.54 -1.40
N PHE A 168 12.11 11.15 -0.12
CA PHE A 168 12.84 10.02 0.43
C PHE A 168 11.94 9.00 1.17
N ARG A 169 10.65 8.84 0.80
CA ARG A 169 9.74 7.88 1.48
C ARG A 169 10.26 6.45 1.50
N VAL A 170 10.82 6.01 0.37
CA VAL A 170 11.38 4.66 0.22
C VAL A 170 12.65 4.53 1.05
N ASP A 171 13.51 5.56 1.02
CA ASP A 171 14.75 5.62 1.80
C ASP A 171 14.47 5.59 3.30
N TYR A 172 13.37 6.19 3.77
CA TYR A 172 12.96 6.11 5.17
C TYR A 172 12.75 4.68 5.67
N ILE A 173 12.06 3.83 4.88
CA ILE A 173 11.90 2.41 5.27
C ILE A 173 13.25 1.70 5.22
N HIS A 174 14.06 1.98 4.20
CA HIS A 174 15.39 1.40 4.05
C HIS A 174 16.29 1.73 5.24
N GLU A 175 16.39 3.00 5.63
CA GLU A 175 17.17 3.43 6.80
C GLU A 175 16.67 2.79 8.10
N ARG A 176 15.34 2.74 8.32
CA ARG A 176 14.75 2.16 9.53
C ARG A 176 15.05 0.67 9.71
N VAL A 177 15.20 -0.08 8.61
CA VAL A 177 15.43 -1.53 8.70
C VAL A 177 16.91 -1.88 8.63
N GLU A 178 17.75 -0.99 8.09
CA GLU A 178 19.17 -1.23 7.98
C GLU A 178 19.97 -0.84 9.22
N TYR A 179 19.53 0.19 9.96
CA TYR A 179 20.17 0.70 11.18
C TYR A 179 19.36 0.37 12.44
#